data_AF-A0A7J2J834-F1
#
_entry.id   AF-A0A7J2J834-F1
#
_cell.length_a   1.000
_cell.length_b   1.000
_cell.length_c   1.000
_cell.angle_alpha   90.00
_cell.angle_beta   90.00
_cell.angle_gamma   90.00
#
_symmetry.space_group_name_H-M   'P 1'
#
loop_
_entity.id
_entity.type
_entity.pdbx_description
1 polymer ?
#
loop_
_entity_poly.entity_id
_entity_poly.type
_entity_poly.pdbx_seq_one_letter_code
_entity_poly.pdbx_strand_id
1 'polypeptide(L)'
;MKSTQLYKMIQELHEKKLESGNFGDLFQIDGIPLWYFFQGFINSSFLPAPFRPLWVIEKEIKNGFPPKTGIKSRLLAFTLKKGLTLNEWIKHVIAKRDEKEQKKGKKDVLFIVLTNQIRQKKDGLEFLECGGVLSSLERYKKIKPLILVGDPFSKNSLFKLRRYGPLIYHYITPETIAKSRQLSKELNERWKRLDEDDKRKLFTYRGRNYWKFFECNMNILFSKEFLFTLIKYYLTCKEILLKHDIKVVYLTSLTNFYDLSLLGAASKLEKTVVYSSHGYTRGTVGGWKLLKNVIFAAGGAEHKKDLLANGVKKENIVVTGFPFLDEIASYIRKRKSKTGGKTVSLLTT
;
A
#
# COMPACT_ATOMS: atom_id res chain seq x y z
N MET A 1 -9.40 -17.05 6.46
CA MET A 1 -9.03 -17.76 5.21
C MET A 1 -8.11 -18.91 5.60
N LYS A 2 -8.43 -20.17 5.31
CA LYS A 2 -7.47 -21.27 5.54
C LYS A 2 -6.26 -21.00 4.65
N SER A 3 -5.07 -20.89 5.25
CA SER A 3 -3.82 -20.65 4.52
C SER A 3 -3.62 -21.76 3.50
N THR A 4 -3.62 -21.41 2.22
CA THR A 4 -3.36 -22.37 1.15
C THR A 4 -1.85 -22.65 1.10
N GLN A 5 -1.47 -23.80 0.55
CA GLN A 5 -0.05 -24.14 0.35
C GLN A 5 0.69 -23.06 -0.47
N LEU A 6 0.00 -22.43 -1.41
CA LEU A 6 0.53 -21.36 -2.26
C LEU A 6 0.71 -20.06 -1.49
N TYR A 7 -0.21 -19.71 -0.57
CA TYR A 7 -0.04 -18.56 0.29
C TYR A 7 1.26 -18.64 1.10
N LYS A 8 1.57 -19.81 1.68
CA LYS A 8 2.83 -20.02 2.41
C LYS A 8 4.06 -19.88 1.50
N MET A 9 4.04 -20.48 0.31
CA MET A 9 5.11 -20.31 -0.68
C MET A 9 5.35 -18.82 -1.03
N ILE A 10 4.27 -18.06 -1.22
CA ILE A 10 4.34 -16.62 -1.50
C ILE A 10 4.87 -15.82 -0.32
N GLN A 11 4.61 -16.23 0.93
CA GLN A 11 5.19 -15.56 2.09
C GLN A 11 6.72 -15.74 2.18
N GLU A 12 7.19 -16.93 1.83
CA GLU A 12 8.59 -17.35 2.02
C GLU A 12 9.49 -17.12 0.79
N LEU A 13 8.97 -16.55 -0.31
CA LEU A 13 9.75 -16.41 -1.56
C LEU A 13 11.07 -15.65 -1.38
N HIS A 14 11.09 -14.63 -0.52
CA HIS A 14 12.29 -13.85 -0.22
C HIS A 14 13.41 -14.68 0.43
N GLU A 15 13.10 -15.80 1.06
CA GLU A 15 14.07 -16.68 1.74
C GLU A 15 14.65 -17.75 0.79
N LYS A 16 14.13 -17.86 -0.44
CA LYS A 16 14.55 -18.86 -1.41
C LYS A 16 16.01 -18.62 -1.87
N LYS A 17 16.80 -19.68 -1.85
CA LYS A 17 18.15 -19.72 -2.41
C LYS A 17 18.09 -20.08 -3.89
N LEU A 18 18.83 -19.31 -4.69
CA LEU A 18 19.12 -19.51 -6.09
C LEU A 18 20.60 -19.81 -6.26
N GLU A 19 21.02 -20.24 -7.45
CA GLU A 19 22.45 -20.42 -7.73
C GLU A 19 23.18 -19.08 -7.64
N SER A 20 22.52 -18.02 -8.09
CA SER A 20 23.00 -16.64 -8.03
C SER A 20 22.96 -16.00 -6.63
N GLY A 21 22.45 -16.69 -5.61
CA GLY A 21 22.35 -16.20 -4.23
C GLY A 21 20.93 -16.22 -3.66
N ASN A 22 20.71 -15.55 -2.53
CA ASN A 22 19.37 -15.45 -1.95
C ASN A 22 18.49 -14.45 -2.73
N PHE A 23 17.24 -14.82 -3.03
CA PHE A 23 16.33 -13.98 -3.82
C PHE A 23 16.06 -12.61 -3.18
N GLY A 24 15.88 -12.56 -1.86
CA GLY A 24 15.70 -11.31 -1.12
C GLY A 24 16.89 -10.37 -1.26
N ASP A 25 18.10 -10.90 -1.15
CA ASP A 25 19.35 -10.12 -1.27
C ASP A 25 19.62 -9.66 -2.71
N LEU A 26 19.24 -10.49 -3.69
CA LEU A 26 19.36 -10.16 -5.11
C LEU A 26 18.38 -9.07 -5.54
N PHE A 27 17.21 -8.97 -4.91
CA PHE A 27 16.18 -8.02 -5.31
C PHE A 27 15.75 -7.19 -4.11
N GLN A 28 16.51 -6.13 -3.82
CA GLN A 28 16.28 -5.23 -2.69
C GLN A 28 16.57 -3.77 -3.00
N ILE A 29 16.07 -2.88 -2.14
CA ILE A 29 16.41 -1.45 -2.11
C ILE A 29 16.78 -1.11 -0.67
N ASP A 30 17.96 -0.51 -0.45
CA ASP A 30 18.45 -0.09 0.88
C ASP A 30 18.47 -1.18 1.97
N GLY A 31 18.59 -2.46 1.60
CA GLY A 31 18.52 -3.59 2.53
C GLY A 31 17.12 -4.21 2.68
N ILE A 32 16.12 -3.69 1.94
CA ILE A 32 14.73 -4.14 2.02
C ILE A 32 14.38 -4.95 0.76
N PRO A 33 14.11 -6.26 0.89
CA PRO A 33 13.67 -7.08 -0.24
C PRO A 33 12.43 -6.54 -0.94
N LEU A 34 12.49 -6.44 -2.27
CA LEU A 34 11.40 -6.00 -3.14
C LEU A 34 10.14 -6.84 -2.96
N TRP A 35 10.32 -8.13 -2.65
CA TRP A 35 9.23 -9.07 -2.49
C TRP A 35 8.20 -8.61 -1.43
N TYR A 36 8.63 -7.93 -0.39
CA TYR A 36 7.73 -7.39 0.63
C TYR A 36 6.74 -6.36 0.08
N PHE A 37 7.20 -5.52 -0.86
CA PHE A 37 6.31 -4.59 -1.56
C PHE A 37 5.37 -5.35 -2.51
N PHE A 38 5.81 -6.47 -3.09
CA PHE A 38 5.06 -7.23 -4.09
C PHE A 38 3.98 -8.15 -3.51
N GLN A 39 4.16 -8.66 -2.29
CA GLN A 39 3.24 -9.59 -1.64
C GLN A 39 1.81 -9.04 -1.58
N GLY A 40 1.67 -7.75 -1.23
CA GLY A 40 0.38 -7.07 -1.20
C GLY A 40 -0.35 -7.19 -2.54
N PHE A 41 0.34 -6.88 -3.64
CA PHE A 41 -0.24 -6.93 -4.99
C PHE A 41 -0.60 -8.35 -5.44
N ILE A 42 0.20 -9.36 -5.10
CA ILE A 42 -0.10 -10.75 -5.50
C ILE A 42 -1.29 -11.29 -4.71
N ASN A 43 -1.36 -11.01 -3.42
CA ASN A 43 -2.42 -11.52 -2.55
C ASN A 43 -3.79 -10.86 -2.80
N SER A 44 -3.81 -9.69 -3.44
CA SER A 44 -5.01 -8.86 -3.60
C SER A 44 -5.29 -8.53 -5.07
N SER A 45 -6.50 -8.06 -5.36
CA SER A 45 -6.97 -7.80 -6.74
C SER A 45 -6.77 -6.34 -7.19
N PHE A 46 -5.75 -5.63 -6.70
CA PHE A 46 -5.65 -4.17 -6.97
C PHE A 46 -5.10 -3.82 -8.35
N LEU A 47 -4.32 -4.70 -8.98
CA LEU A 47 -3.79 -4.46 -10.33
C LEU A 47 -4.75 -4.98 -11.40
N PRO A 48 -4.99 -4.22 -12.48
CA PRO A 48 -5.87 -4.65 -13.56
C PRO A 48 -5.26 -5.80 -14.36
N ALA A 49 -6.11 -6.48 -15.13
CA ALA A 49 -5.68 -7.48 -16.10
C ALA A 49 -4.55 -6.93 -17.00
N PRO A 50 -3.54 -7.75 -17.35
CA PRO A 50 -3.51 -9.21 -17.22
C PRO A 50 -2.90 -9.69 -15.89
N PHE A 51 -2.67 -8.80 -14.92
CA PHE A 51 -2.24 -9.21 -13.60
C PHE A 51 -3.34 -10.05 -12.93
N ARG A 52 -2.95 -11.17 -12.32
CA ARG A 52 -3.90 -12.12 -11.69
C ARG A 52 -3.65 -12.23 -10.19
N PRO A 53 -4.64 -11.96 -9.33
CA PRO A 53 -4.49 -12.17 -7.89
C PRO A 53 -4.32 -13.66 -7.56
N LEU A 54 -3.78 -13.97 -6.37
CA LEU A 54 -3.44 -15.32 -5.95
C LEU A 54 -4.63 -16.29 -6.05
N TRP A 55 -5.83 -15.87 -5.67
CA TRP A 55 -7.03 -16.72 -5.73
C TRP A 55 -7.43 -17.11 -7.17
N VAL A 56 -7.11 -16.27 -8.18
CA VAL A 56 -7.29 -16.62 -9.60
C VAL A 56 -6.25 -17.66 -10.00
N ILE A 57 -5.00 -17.44 -9.63
CA ILE A 57 -3.90 -18.38 -9.89
C ILE A 57 -4.19 -19.75 -9.27
N GLU A 58 -4.70 -19.79 -8.04
CA GLU A 58 -5.11 -21.01 -7.36
C GLU A 58 -6.20 -21.77 -8.12
N LYS A 59 -7.18 -21.06 -8.68
CA LYS A 59 -8.24 -21.66 -9.49
C LYS A 59 -7.69 -22.25 -10.78
N GLU A 60 -6.78 -21.54 -11.45
CA GLU A 60 -6.12 -22.02 -12.68
C GLU A 60 -5.27 -23.27 -12.42
N ILE A 61 -4.53 -23.30 -11.31
CA ILE A 61 -3.74 -24.46 -10.89
C ILE A 61 -4.66 -25.67 -10.66
N LYS A 62 -5.80 -25.48 -9.99
CA LYS A 62 -6.79 -26.56 -9.77
C LYS A 62 -7.38 -27.08 -11.07
N ASN A 63 -7.57 -26.21 -12.06
CA ASN A 63 -8.10 -26.58 -13.37
C ASN A 63 -7.04 -27.20 -14.30
N GLY A 64 -5.76 -27.24 -13.90
CA GLY A 64 -4.69 -27.93 -14.62
C GLY A 64 -4.13 -27.20 -15.86
N PHE A 65 -4.70 -26.06 -16.26
CA PHE A 65 -4.26 -25.33 -17.45
C PHE A 65 -3.64 -23.98 -17.05
N PRO A 66 -2.33 -23.76 -17.26
CA PRO A 66 -1.76 -22.44 -17.14
C PRO A 66 -2.42 -21.50 -18.17
N PRO A 67 -2.56 -20.20 -17.87
CA PRO A 67 -3.16 -19.25 -18.80
C PRO A 67 -2.37 -19.22 -20.11
N LYS A 68 -3.07 -19.21 -21.24
CA LYS A 68 -2.43 -18.94 -22.54
C LYS A 68 -1.97 -17.48 -22.58
N THR A 69 -0.67 -17.24 -22.49
CA THR A 69 -0.07 -15.91 -22.69
C THR A 69 -0.03 -15.55 -24.17
N GLY A 70 -1.20 -15.32 -24.77
CA GLY A 70 -1.34 -14.92 -26.17
C GLY A 70 -0.99 -13.45 -26.40
N ILE A 71 -0.99 -13.03 -27.67
CA ILE A 71 -0.68 -11.65 -28.12
C ILE A 71 -1.50 -10.61 -27.34
N LYS A 72 -2.80 -10.86 -27.13
CA LYS A 72 -3.70 -9.99 -26.35
C LYS A 72 -3.18 -9.72 -24.93
N SER A 73 -2.68 -10.74 -24.23
CA SER A 73 -2.14 -10.59 -22.87
C SER A 73 -0.85 -9.77 -22.85
N ARG A 74 0.01 -9.94 -23.86
CA ARG A 74 1.24 -9.16 -24.01
C ARG A 74 0.94 -7.69 -24.30
N LEU A 75 -0.05 -7.43 -25.16
CA LEU A 75 -0.51 -6.08 -25.47
C LEU A 75 -1.12 -5.41 -24.23
N LEU A 76 -1.99 -6.09 -23.49
CA LEU A 76 -2.55 -5.57 -22.23
C LEU A 76 -1.45 -5.28 -21.19
N ALA A 77 -0.47 -6.15 -21.05
CA ALA A 77 0.67 -5.93 -20.15
C ALA A 77 1.50 -4.70 -20.58
N PHE A 78 1.70 -4.51 -21.89
CA PHE A 78 2.36 -3.33 -22.44
C PHE A 78 1.56 -2.05 -22.15
N THR A 79 0.26 -2.06 -22.44
CA THR A 79 -0.64 -0.92 -22.16
C THR A 79 -0.66 -0.57 -20.68
N LEU A 80 -0.68 -1.58 -19.79
CA LEU A 80 -0.61 -1.34 -18.34
C LEU A 80 0.69 -0.63 -17.95
N LYS A 81 1.84 -1.11 -18.45
CA LYS A 81 3.16 -0.50 -18.18
C LYS A 81 3.25 0.94 -18.67
N LYS A 82 2.76 1.22 -19.89
CA LYS A 82 2.75 2.57 -20.46
C LYS A 82 1.74 3.48 -19.77
N GLY A 83 0.56 2.96 -19.42
CA GLY A 83 -0.45 3.68 -18.65
C GLY A 83 0.06 4.11 -17.28
N LEU A 84 0.82 3.25 -16.58
CA LEU A 84 1.50 3.64 -15.33
C LEU A 84 2.44 4.83 -15.57
N THR A 85 3.31 4.76 -16.57
CA THR A 85 4.24 5.85 -16.88
C THR A 85 3.51 7.17 -17.19
N LEU A 86 2.44 7.11 -18.00
CA LEU A 86 1.64 8.27 -18.36
C LEU A 86 0.94 8.88 -17.14
N ASN A 87 0.30 8.05 -16.31
CA ASN A 87 -0.36 8.51 -15.08
C ASN A 87 0.63 9.22 -14.15
N GLU A 88 1.82 8.64 -13.98
CA GLU A 88 2.87 9.20 -13.14
C GLU A 88 3.44 10.51 -13.70
N TRP A 89 3.52 10.65 -15.02
CA TRP A 89 3.88 11.91 -15.67
C TRP A 89 2.81 12.99 -15.45
N ILE A 90 1.52 12.67 -15.63
CA ILE A 90 0.42 13.61 -15.41
C ILE A 90 0.41 14.11 -13.97
N LYS A 91 0.57 13.21 -12.98
CA LYS A 91 0.65 13.56 -11.55
C LYS A 91 1.78 14.57 -11.28
N HIS A 92 2.94 14.36 -11.89
CA HIS A 92 4.09 15.26 -11.76
C HIS A 92 3.84 16.64 -12.38
N VAL A 93 3.22 16.68 -13.56
CA VAL A 93 2.85 17.93 -14.23
C VAL A 93 1.83 18.73 -13.42
N ILE A 94 0.86 18.05 -12.79
CA ILE A 94 -0.11 18.69 -11.89
C ILE A 94 0.63 19.31 -10.71
N ALA A 95 1.50 18.55 -10.05
CA ALA A 95 2.25 19.01 -8.89
C ALA A 95 3.17 20.21 -9.16
N LYS A 96 3.86 20.25 -10.30
CA LYS A 96 4.77 21.36 -10.64
C LYS A 96 4.09 22.71 -10.76
N ARG A 97 2.77 22.75 -11.03
CA ARG A 97 2.04 24.02 -11.16
C ARG A 97 1.78 24.69 -9.81
N ASP A 98 1.82 23.92 -8.71
CA ASP A 98 1.42 24.36 -7.37
C ASP A 98 2.62 24.47 -6.40
N GLU A 99 3.81 24.80 -6.91
CA GLU A 99 5.11 24.82 -6.18
C GLU A 99 5.13 25.63 -4.87
N LYS A 100 4.12 26.47 -4.60
CA LYS A 100 4.00 27.28 -3.38
C LYS A 100 3.83 26.46 -2.08
N GLU A 101 3.53 25.16 -2.14
CA GLU A 101 3.19 24.38 -0.93
C GLU A 101 4.35 23.63 -0.24
N GLN A 102 5.59 23.68 -0.76
CA GLN A 102 6.73 22.95 -0.18
C GLN A 102 7.43 23.68 0.97
N LYS A 103 6.70 24.35 1.88
CA LYS A 103 7.35 25.05 2.99
C LYS A 103 8.07 24.06 3.90
N LYS A 104 9.41 24.13 3.91
CA LYS A 104 10.25 23.41 4.87
C LYS A 104 9.82 23.81 6.27
N GLY A 105 9.46 22.83 7.09
CA GLY A 105 8.96 23.07 8.43
C GLY A 105 8.84 21.76 9.17
N LYS A 106 9.17 21.79 10.46
CA LYS A 106 9.09 20.61 11.33
C LYS A 106 7.65 20.13 11.44
N LYS A 107 7.46 18.83 11.25
CA LYS A 107 6.18 18.12 11.37
C LYS A 107 6.42 16.88 12.23
N ASP A 108 5.47 16.54 13.07
CA ASP A 108 5.65 15.45 14.03
C ASP A 108 5.14 14.11 13.46
N VAL A 109 4.03 14.17 12.71
CA VAL A 109 3.32 12.99 12.20
C VAL A 109 3.03 13.14 10.71
N LEU A 110 3.30 12.10 9.92
CA LEU A 110 2.96 12.03 8.50
C LEU A 110 1.78 11.10 8.25
N PHE A 111 0.82 11.58 7.47
CA PHE A 111 -0.30 10.82 6.90
C PHE A 111 -0.22 10.89 5.38
N ILE A 112 -0.40 9.76 4.69
CA ILE A 112 -0.74 9.76 3.25
C ILE A 112 -2.20 9.36 3.13
N VAL A 113 -3.02 10.22 2.54
CA VAL A 113 -4.45 9.97 2.36
C VAL A 113 -4.77 9.88 0.87
N LEU A 114 -5.51 8.84 0.50
CA LEU A 114 -5.87 8.58 -0.89
C LEU A 114 -7.11 9.40 -1.27
N THR A 115 -7.21 9.84 -2.53
CA THR A 115 -8.35 10.67 -2.99
C THR A 115 -9.72 10.03 -2.76
N ASN A 116 -9.82 8.71 -2.77
CA ASN A 116 -11.05 7.97 -2.46
C ASN A 116 -11.41 7.93 -0.96
N GLN A 117 -10.50 8.38 -0.09
CA GLN A 117 -10.69 8.51 1.36
C GLN A 117 -11.02 9.95 1.76
N ILE A 118 -11.22 10.84 0.79
CA ILE A 118 -11.49 12.26 1.00
C ILE A 118 -12.87 12.60 0.47
N ARG A 119 -13.70 13.21 1.32
CA ARG A 119 -14.98 13.79 0.93
C ARG A 119 -14.89 15.31 0.93
N GLN A 120 -15.25 15.93 -0.19
CA GLN A 120 -15.33 17.39 -0.28
C GLN A 120 -16.63 17.87 0.38
N LYS A 121 -16.51 18.79 1.34
CA LYS A 121 -17.62 19.49 2.00
C LYS A 121 -17.57 20.98 1.67
N LYS A 122 -18.63 21.72 2.01
CA LYS A 122 -18.69 23.18 1.82
C LYS A 122 -17.54 23.89 2.56
N ASP A 123 -17.19 23.39 3.75
CA ASP A 123 -16.23 24.05 4.65
C ASP A 123 -14.83 23.42 4.62
N GLY A 124 -14.54 22.58 3.62
CA GLY A 124 -13.22 21.96 3.45
C GLY A 124 -13.25 20.47 3.11
N LEU A 125 -12.19 19.76 3.50
CA LEU A 125 -12.01 18.34 3.23
C LEU A 125 -12.31 17.52 4.49
N GLU A 126 -13.10 16.46 4.33
CA GLU A 126 -13.31 15.43 5.35
C GLU A 126 -12.50 14.20 5.00
N PHE A 127 -11.66 13.74 5.94
CA PHE A 127 -10.87 12.52 5.81
C PHE A 127 -11.61 11.36 6.45
N LEU A 128 -12.06 10.40 5.65
CA LEU A 128 -12.96 9.33 6.08
C LEU A 128 -12.28 8.29 6.97
N GLU A 129 -10.99 8.04 6.77
CA GLU A 129 -10.26 7.04 7.55
C GLU A 129 -9.59 7.71 8.75
N CYS A 130 -8.69 8.68 8.55
CA CYS A 130 -7.96 9.28 9.67
C CYS A 130 -8.63 10.48 10.34
N GLY A 131 -9.87 10.85 9.98
CA GLY A 131 -10.53 12.10 10.42
C GLY A 131 -10.58 12.27 11.94
N GLY A 132 -11.03 11.25 12.68
CA GLY A 132 -11.11 11.31 14.14
C GLY A 132 -9.76 11.47 14.83
N VAL A 133 -8.70 10.88 14.25
CA VAL A 133 -7.32 11.05 14.75
C VAL A 133 -6.83 12.46 14.47
N LEU A 134 -7.01 12.96 13.25
CA LEU A 134 -6.61 14.32 12.87
C LEU A 134 -7.29 15.38 13.75
N SER A 135 -8.61 15.29 13.95
CA SER A 135 -9.33 16.20 14.85
C SER A 135 -8.85 16.12 16.31
N SER A 136 -8.37 14.96 16.76
CA SER A 136 -7.81 14.82 18.10
C SER A 136 -6.41 15.45 18.21
N LEU A 137 -5.58 15.34 17.17
CA LEU A 137 -4.28 16.01 17.11
C LEU A 137 -4.44 17.54 17.07
N GLU A 138 -5.39 18.05 16.31
CA GLU A 138 -5.72 19.49 16.25
C GLU A 138 -6.10 20.05 17.62
N ARG A 139 -6.92 19.32 18.39
CA ARG A 139 -7.29 19.71 19.76
C ARG A 139 -6.11 19.75 20.71
N TYR A 140 -5.13 18.84 20.55
CA TYR A 140 -3.96 18.77 21.43
C TYR A 140 -2.94 19.91 21.16
N LYS A 141 -3.01 20.58 20.00
CA LYS A 141 -2.21 21.74 19.52
C LYS A 141 -0.68 21.61 19.52
N LYS A 142 -0.10 20.62 20.22
CA LYS A 142 1.36 20.38 20.32
C LYS A 142 1.92 19.53 19.19
N ILE A 143 1.08 18.72 18.54
CA ILE A 143 1.49 17.79 17.46
C ILE A 143 1.13 18.42 16.12
N LYS A 144 2.11 18.55 15.23
CA LYS A 144 1.93 19.15 13.89
C LYS A 144 1.82 18.06 12.82
N PRO A 145 0.62 17.73 12.34
CA PRO A 145 0.47 16.77 11.25
C PRO A 145 0.95 17.35 9.91
N LEU A 146 1.48 16.46 9.08
CA LEU A 146 1.64 16.63 7.64
C LEU A 146 0.70 15.62 6.96
N ILE A 147 -0.28 16.13 6.22
CA ILE A 147 -1.23 15.30 5.49
C ILE A 147 -0.91 15.47 4.01
N LEU A 148 -0.49 14.39 3.37
CA LEU A 148 -0.20 14.38 1.93
C LEU A 148 -1.27 13.60 1.19
N VAL A 149 -1.70 14.11 0.03
CA VAL A 149 -2.73 13.45 -0.78
C VAL A 149 -2.09 12.66 -1.94
N GLY A 150 -2.55 11.43 -2.12
CA GLY A 150 -2.17 10.53 -3.22
C GLY A 150 -3.39 10.05 -4.01
N ASP A 151 -3.19 9.67 -5.27
CA ASP A 151 -4.22 9.06 -6.11
C ASP A 151 -4.01 7.54 -6.11
N PRO A 152 -5.01 6.73 -5.73
CA PRO A 152 -4.91 5.27 -5.64
C PRO A 152 -4.93 4.57 -7.01
N PHE A 153 -4.56 5.24 -8.11
CA PHE A 153 -4.73 4.76 -9.49
C PHE A 153 -6.20 4.46 -9.85
N SER A 154 -7.11 5.33 -9.41
CA SER A 154 -8.55 5.16 -9.66
C SER A 154 -8.97 5.60 -11.08
N LYS A 155 -10.15 5.16 -11.53
CA LYS A 155 -10.78 5.66 -12.78
C LYS A 155 -11.14 7.16 -12.74
N ASN A 156 -10.93 7.84 -11.61
CA ASN A 156 -11.22 9.26 -11.49
C ASN A 156 -10.22 10.08 -12.29
N SER A 157 -10.70 11.23 -12.80
CA SER A 157 -9.83 12.20 -13.46
C SER A 157 -8.70 12.65 -12.52
N LEU A 158 -7.44 12.44 -12.95
CA LEU A 158 -6.25 12.90 -12.25
C LEU A 158 -6.28 14.43 -12.02
N PHE A 159 -6.97 15.18 -12.87
CA PHE A 159 -7.11 16.64 -12.69
C PHE A 159 -7.86 17.04 -11.42
N LYS A 160 -8.63 16.14 -10.79
CA LYS A 160 -9.22 16.39 -9.46
C LYS A 160 -8.16 16.59 -8.40
N LEU A 161 -6.92 16.12 -8.62
CA LEU A 161 -5.79 16.32 -7.70
C LEU A 161 -5.55 17.79 -7.37
N ARG A 162 -5.82 18.70 -8.31
CA ARG A 162 -5.70 20.17 -8.12
C ARG A 162 -6.62 20.74 -7.04
N ARG A 163 -7.64 19.99 -6.62
CA ARG A 163 -8.61 20.43 -5.60
C ARG A 163 -8.19 20.03 -4.19
N TYR A 164 -7.14 19.23 -4.06
CA TYR A 164 -6.65 18.78 -2.76
C TYR A 164 -5.38 19.55 -2.39
N GLY A 165 -5.15 19.69 -1.08
CA GLY A 165 -3.92 20.25 -0.53
C GLY A 165 -2.71 19.32 -0.76
N PRO A 166 -1.60 19.50 -0.01
CA PRO A 166 -0.28 19.12 -0.47
C PRO A 166 -0.21 17.67 -0.96
N LEU A 167 0.18 17.52 -2.22
CA LEU A 167 0.28 16.23 -2.88
C LEU A 167 1.62 15.58 -2.54
N ILE A 168 1.65 14.25 -2.44
CA ILE A 168 2.92 13.52 -2.33
C ILE A 168 3.84 13.79 -3.54
N TYR A 169 3.25 14.07 -4.70
CA TYR A 169 3.98 14.33 -5.95
C TYR A 169 4.79 15.63 -5.92
N HIS A 170 4.44 16.59 -5.05
CA HIS A 170 5.22 17.82 -4.87
C HIS A 170 6.65 17.51 -4.42
N TYR A 171 6.88 16.38 -3.76
CA TYR A 171 8.18 16.01 -3.22
C TYR A 171 9.04 15.19 -4.18
N ILE A 172 8.57 14.93 -5.41
CA ILE A 172 9.33 14.16 -6.40
C ILE A 172 10.35 15.10 -7.05
N THR A 173 11.64 14.90 -6.75
CA THR A 173 12.72 15.72 -7.30
C THR A 173 13.32 15.09 -8.58
N PRO A 174 14.01 15.88 -9.43
CA PRO A 174 14.80 15.34 -10.54
C PRO A 174 15.79 14.25 -10.09
N GLU A 175 16.40 14.42 -8.92
CA GLU A 175 17.34 13.48 -8.30
C GLU A 175 16.63 12.15 -7.95
N THR A 176 15.46 12.24 -7.32
CA THR A 176 14.60 11.06 -7.06
C THR A 176 14.30 10.32 -8.36
N ILE A 177 13.95 11.04 -9.43
CA ILE A 177 13.62 10.45 -10.73
C ILE A 177 14.85 9.76 -11.34
N ALA A 178 16.00 10.43 -11.36
CA ALA A 178 17.23 9.89 -11.93
C ALA A 178 17.65 8.59 -11.20
N LYS A 179 17.69 8.62 -9.87
CA LYS A 179 18.03 7.46 -9.05
C LYS A 179 17.04 6.31 -9.23
N SER A 180 15.75 6.63 -9.33
CA SER A 180 14.71 5.61 -9.56
C SER A 180 14.85 4.94 -10.93
N ARG A 181 15.24 5.68 -11.97
CA ARG A 181 15.49 5.12 -13.31
C ARG A 181 16.70 4.20 -13.34
N GLN A 182 17.77 4.59 -12.65
CA GLN A 182 18.97 3.76 -12.56
C GLN A 182 18.66 2.43 -11.88
N LEU A 183 18.12 2.48 -10.66
CA LEU A 183 17.82 1.28 -9.87
C LEU A 183 16.78 0.38 -10.57
N SER A 184 15.75 0.94 -11.19
CA SER A 184 14.74 0.13 -11.89
C SER A 184 15.30 -0.57 -13.12
N LYS A 185 16.25 0.05 -13.82
CA LYS A 185 16.97 -0.58 -14.93
C LYS A 185 17.82 -1.73 -14.42
N GLU A 186 18.64 -1.51 -13.39
CA GLU A 186 19.51 -2.53 -12.80
C GLU A 186 18.73 -3.76 -12.32
N LEU A 187 17.66 -3.54 -11.55
CA LEU A 187 16.81 -4.61 -11.01
C LEU A 187 16.03 -5.35 -12.12
N ASN A 188 15.57 -4.65 -13.16
CA ASN A 188 14.93 -5.29 -14.30
C ASN A 188 15.89 -6.18 -15.09
N GLU A 189 17.11 -5.70 -15.37
CA GLU A 189 18.09 -6.50 -16.09
C GLU A 189 18.55 -7.70 -15.25
N ARG A 190 18.69 -7.55 -13.92
CA ARG A 190 18.96 -8.67 -13.02
C ARG A 190 17.87 -9.74 -13.10
N TRP A 191 16.59 -9.33 -13.09
CA TRP A 191 15.46 -10.26 -13.24
C TRP A 191 15.47 -11.01 -14.57
N LYS A 192 15.77 -10.31 -15.67
CA LYS A 192 15.84 -10.92 -17.01
C LYS A 192 16.98 -11.90 -17.16
N ARG A 193 18.11 -11.66 -16.49
CA ARG A 193 19.31 -12.50 -16.52
C ARG A 193 19.19 -13.78 -15.69
N LEU A 194 18.21 -13.87 -14.78
CA LEU A 194 17.89 -15.15 -14.16
C LEU A 194 17.50 -16.14 -15.25
N ASP A 195 18.16 -17.30 -15.24
CA ASP A 195 17.78 -18.41 -16.11
C ASP A 195 16.40 -18.96 -15.73
N GLU A 196 15.85 -19.81 -16.61
CA GLU A 196 14.53 -20.39 -16.37
C GLU A 196 14.52 -21.39 -15.21
N ASP A 197 15.65 -21.98 -14.85
CA ASP A 197 15.74 -22.95 -13.76
C ASP A 197 15.68 -22.27 -12.39
N ASP A 198 16.37 -21.14 -12.21
CA ASP A 198 16.26 -20.27 -11.04
C ASP A 198 14.82 -19.75 -10.89
N LYS A 199 14.18 -19.30 -11.97
CA LYS A 199 12.76 -18.90 -11.92
C LYS A 199 11.84 -20.08 -11.58
N ARG A 200 12.13 -21.28 -12.08
CA ARG A 200 11.40 -22.49 -11.69
C ARG A 200 11.62 -22.82 -10.21
N LYS A 201 12.85 -22.76 -9.70
CA LYS A 201 13.21 -23.03 -8.29
C LYS A 201 12.47 -22.08 -7.35
N LEU A 202 12.38 -20.78 -7.69
CA LEU A 202 11.62 -19.79 -6.91
C LEU A 202 10.19 -20.26 -6.66
N PHE A 203 9.51 -20.73 -7.71
CA PHE A 203 8.11 -21.12 -7.68
C PHE A 203 7.91 -22.64 -7.54
N THR A 204 8.90 -23.36 -7.00
CA THR A 204 8.77 -24.78 -6.66
C THR A 204 8.47 -24.95 -5.18
N TYR A 205 7.39 -25.67 -4.88
CA TYR A 205 6.97 -25.96 -3.52
C TYR A 205 6.40 -27.38 -3.44
N ARG A 206 6.89 -28.17 -2.47
CA ARG A 206 6.52 -29.60 -2.29
C ARG A 206 6.62 -30.41 -3.59
N GLY A 207 7.71 -30.23 -4.33
CA GLY A 207 7.98 -30.96 -5.58
C GLY A 207 7.17 -30.52 -6.80
N ARG A 208 6.26 -29.55 -6.67
CA ARG A 208 5.48 -29.01 -7.79
C ARG A 208 5.99 -27.64 -8.20
N ASN A 209 6.07 -27.41 -9.51
CA ASN A 209 6.47 -26.15 -10.10
C ASN A 209 5.25 -25.30 -10.48
N TYR A 210 5.24 -24.03 -10.07
CA TYR A 210 4.15 -23.09 -10.36
C TYR A 210 4.58 -21.91 -11.24
N TRP A 211 5.81 -21.90 -11.75
CA TRP A 211 6.40 -20.74 -12.43
C TRP A 211 5.53 -20.22 -13.57
N LYS A 212 5.03 -21.10 -14.43
CA LYS A 212 4.18 -20.72 -15.58
C LYS A 212 2.88 -20.01 -15.16
N PHE A 213 2.37 -20.27 -13.96
CA PHE A 213 1.20 -19.57 -13.45
C PHE A 213 1.54 -18.15 -12.95
N PHE A 214 2.77 -17.92 -12.47
CA PHE A 214 3.22 -16.62 -11.94
C PHE A 214 3.96 -15.75 -12.96
N GLU A 215 4.44 -16.33 -14.05
CA GLU A 215 5.32 -15.68 -15.05
C GLU A 215 4.83 -14.29 -15.47
N CYS A 216 3.56 -14.16 -15.86
CA CYS A 216 2.99 -12.88 -16.28
C CYS A 216 3.03 -11.83 -15.17
N ASN A 217 2.67 -12.19 -13.93
CA ASN A 217 2.68 -11.27 -12.79
C ASN A 217 4.11 -10.81 -12.49
N MET A 218 5.04 -11.75 -12.43
CA MET A 218 6.44 -11.43 -12.11
C MET A 218 7.07 -10.54 -13.19
N ASN A 219 6.75 -10.77 -14.46
CA ASN A 219 7.19 -9.92 -15.57
C ASN A 219 6.55 -8.51 -15.59
N ILE A 220 5.42 -8.33 -14.90
CA ILE A 220 4.84 -7.01 -14.64
C ILE A 220 5.56 -6.35 -13.45
N LEU A 221 5.68 -7.05 -12.33
CA LEU A 221 6.29 -6.53 -11.09
C LEU A 221 7.75 -6.14 -11.28
N PHE A 222 8.51 -6.94 -12.02
CA PHE A 222 9.91 -6.66 -12.34
C PHE A 222 10.09 -5.83 -13.62
N SER A 223 9.03 -5.27 -14.21
CA SER A 223 9.19 -4.35 -15.34
C SER A 223 9.83 -3.02 -14.92
N LYS A 224 10.54 -2.37 -15.84
CA LYS A 224 11.17 -1.06 -15.58
C LYS A 224 10.15 -0.04 -15.10
N GLU A 225 8.95 -0.01 -15.69
CA GLU A 225 7.88 0.93 -15.35
C GLU A 225 7.32 0.69 -13.93
N PHE A 226 7.08 -0.56 -13.55
CA PHE A 226 6.57 -0.87 -12.21
C PHE A 226 7.62 -0.61 -11.13
N LEU A 227 8.84 -1.12 -11.34
CA LEU A 227 9.97 -0.89 -10.44
C LEU A 227 10.28 0.60 -10.28
N PHE A 228 10.30 1.36 -11.38
CA PHE A 228 10.51 2.82 -11.34
C PHE A 228 9.49 3.50 -10.43
N THR A 229 8.21 3.15 -10.58
CA THR A 229 7.15 3.72 -9.73
C THR A 229 7.41 3.38 -8.26
N LEU A 230 7.86 2.16 -7.97
CA LEU A 230 8.04 1.67 -6.59
C LEU A 230 9.18 2.37 -5.89
N ILE A 231 10.32 2.36 -6.56
CA ILE A 231 11.54 3.01 -6.09
C ILE A 231 11.28 4.51 -5.92
N LYS A 232 10.57 5.14 -6.87
CA LYS A 232 10.27 6.57 -6.81
C LYS A 232 9.50 6.94 -5.55
N TYR A 233 8.41 6.27 -5.24
CA TYR A 233 7.64 6.60 -4.04
C TYR A 233 8.35 6.22 -2.75
N TYR A 234 9.09 5.11 -2.73
CA TYR A 234 9.94 4.77 -1.59
C TYR A 234 10.96 5.88 -1.30
N LEU A 235 11.70 6.34 -2.32
CA LEU A 235 12.68 7.41 -2.18
C LEU A 235 12.03 8.75 -1.82
N THR A 236 10.90 9.09 -2.44
CA THR A 236 10.12 10.30 -2.12
C THR A 236 9.68 10.29 -0.65
N CYS A 237 9.17 9.17 -0.13
CA CYS A 237 8.79 9.04 1.27
C CYS A 237 10.00 9.25 2.19
N LYS A 238 11.15 8.67 1.85
CA LYS A 238 12.40 8.85 2.60
C LYS A 238 12.81 10.32 2.66
N GLU A 239 12.73 11.03 1.53
CA GLU A 239 13.01 12.47 1.45
C GLU A 239 12.03 13.30 2.30
N ILE A 240 10.73 13.00 2.26
CA ILE A 240 9.71 13.68 3.08
C ILE A 240 10.01 13.50 4.58
N LEU A 241 10.27 12.26 5.01
CA LEU A 241 10.55 11.94 6.41
C LEU A 241 11.75 12.72 6.95
N LEU A 242 12.80 12.86 6.13
CA LEU A 242 14.00 13.63 6.48
C LEU A 242 13.76 15.14 6.42
N LYS A 243 13.17 15.65 5.33
CA LYS A 243 12.94 17.09 5.09
C LYS A 243 12.11 17.75 6.19
N HIS A 244 11.15 17.01 6.75
CA HIS A 244 10.22 17.52 7.76
C HIS A 244 10.51 17.07 9.19
N ASP A 245 11.59 16.30 9.42
CA ASP A 245 11.92 15.70 10.71
C ASP A 245 10.74 14.92 11.32
N ILE A 246 10.08 14.11 10.47
CA ILE A 246 8.94 13.30 10.89
C ILE A 246 9.41 12.28 11.93
N LYS A 247 8.67 12.18 13.03
CA LYS A 247 8.94 11.22 14.11
C LYS A 247 8.04 9.98 13.99
N VAL A 248 6.78 10.21 13.63
CA VAL A 248 5.75 9.17 13.56
C VAL A 248 5.11 9.14 12.18
N VAL A 249 4.91 7.96 11.64
CA VAL A 249 4.10 7.70 10.45
C VAL A 249 2.79 7.07 10.89
N TYR A 250 1.67 7.51 10.35
CA TYR A 250 0.37 6.89 10.57
C TYR A 250 -0.14 6.24 9.27
N LEU A 251 -0.42 4.94 9.32
CA LEU A 251 -0.89 4.15 8.17
C LEU A 251 -2.30 3.61 8.45
N THR A 252 -3.17 3.70 7.44
CA THR A 252 -4.53 3.13 7.49
C THR A 252 -4.66 1.82 6.72
N SER A 253 -3.73 1.55 5.81
CA SER A 253 -3.63 0.32 5.04
C SER A 253 -2.17 -0.18 5.00
N LEU A 254 -2.01 -1.44 4.63
CA LEU A 254 -0.72 -2.12 4.44
C LEU A 254 -0.66 -2.83 3.09
N THR A 255 -1.52 -2.43 2.14
CA THR A 255 -1.65 -3.12 0.85
C THR A 255 -1.50 -2.20 -0.35
N ASN A 256 -1.60 -0.89 -0.16
CA ASN A 256 -1.43 0.07 -1.25
C ASN A 256 0.02 0.51 -1.40
N PHE A 257 0.29 1.09 -2.56
CA PHE A 257 1.62 1.51 -2.99
C PHE A 257 2.27 2.51 -2.03
N TYR A 258 1.51 3.51 -1.63
CA TYR A 258 2.00 4.63 -0.83
C TYR A 258 2.33 4.19 0.59
N ASP A 259 1.44 3.41 1.22
CA ASP A 259 1.64 2.92 2.58
C ASP A 259 2.81 1.94 2.65
N LEU A 260 2.97 1.05 1.67
CA LEU A 260 4.12 0.14 1.62
C LEU A 260 5.43 0.89 1.39
N SER A 261 5.45 1.87 0.48
CA SER A 261 6.63 2.74 0.28
C SER A 261 6.99 3.52 1.54
N LEU A 262 5.99 4.08 2.22
CA LEU A 262 6.19 4.86 3.43
C LEU A 262 6.63 3.99 4.61
N LEU A 263 6.04 2.81 4.77
CA LEU A 263 6.45 1.81 5.75
C LEU A 263 7.91 1.40 5.55
N GLY A 264 8.30 1.07 4.30
CA GLY A 264 9.68 0.73 3.97
C GLY A 264 10.65 1.86 4.31
N ALA A 265 10.31 3.10 3.94
CA ALA A 265 11.13 4.26 4.24
C ALA A 265 11.25 4.53 5.75
N ALA A 266 10.13 4.40 6.48
CA ALA A 266 10.09 4.57 7.94
C ALA A 266 10.91 3.49 8.66
N SER A 267 10.82 2.23 8.22
CA SER A 267 11.63 1.13 8.72
C SER A 267 13.12 1.39 8.51
N LYS A 268 13.53 1.85 7.31
CA LYS A 268 14.92 2.19 7.02
C LYS A 268 15.47 3.34 7.87
N LEU A 269 14.62 4.31 8.19
CA LEU A 269 14.97 5.50 8.98
C LEU A 269 14.65 5.34 10.47
N GLU A 270 14.28 4.13 10.90
CA GLU A 270 13.93 3.81 12.30
C GLU A 270 12.85 4.74 12.90
N LYS A 271 11.92 5.23 12.06
CA LYS A 271 10.81 6.08 12.49
C LYS A 271 9.70 5.23 13.09
N THR A 272 9.00 5.72 14.11
CA THR A 272 7.86 4.97 14.66
C THR A 272 6.73 4.94 13.63
N VAL A 273 6.10 3.80 13.45
CA VAL A 273 4.93 3.65 12.60
C VAL A 273 3.75 3.24 13.47
N VAL A 274 2.62 3.92 13.34
CA VAL A 274 1.36 3.52 13.94
C VAL A 274 0.48 3.01 12.82
N TYR A 275 0.04 1.76 12.92
CA TYR A 275 -0.92 1.17 12.00
C TYR A 275 -2.27 0.99 12.70
N SER A 276 -3.30 1.55 12.07
CA SER A 276 -4.69 1.40 12.51
C SER A 276 -5.54 1.00 11.30
N SER A 277 -6.00 -0.25 11.29
CA SER A 277 -6.83 -0.75 10.19
C SER A 277 -8.18 -0.04 10.13
N HIS A 278 -8.52 0.53 8.98
CA HIS A 278 -9.89 0.97 8.70
C HIS A 278 -10.70 -0.21 8.16
N GLY A 279 -11.57 -0.77 9.01
CA GLY A 279 -12.49 -1.85 8.70
C GLY A 279 -12.16 -3.20 9.36
N TYR A 280 -13.06 -4.17 9.17
CA TYR A 280 -12.93 -5.54 9.68
C TYR A 280 -12.15 -6.44 8.71
N THR A 281 -11.05 -5.94 8.15
CA THR A 281 -10.15 -6.79 7.36
C THR A 281 -9.10 -7.33 8.30
N ARG A 282 -9.09 -8.66 8.47
CA ARG A 282 -7.95 -9.37 9.07
C ARG A 282 -6.79 -9.23 8.08
N GLY A 283 -6.07 -8.11 8.16
CA GLY A 283 -4.98 -7.80 7.26
C GLY A 283 -3.93 -8.89 7.35
N THR A 284 -3.96 -9.86 6.46
CA THR A 284 -2.90 -10.85 6.30
C THR A 284 -1.79 -10.21 5.48
N VAL A 285 -1.06 -9.30 6.11
CA VAL A 285 0.10 -8.65 5.50
C VAL A 285 1.24 -9.65 5.55
N GLY A 286 1.91 -9.90 4.44
CA GLY A 286 3.19 -10.58 4.48
C GLY A 286 4.30 -9.61 4.84
N GLY A 287 5.32 -10.06 5.58
CA GLY A 287 6.49 -9.21 5.88
C GLY A 287 6.55 -8.56 7.26
N TRP A 288 5.85 -9.11 8.28
CA TRP A 288 5.92 -8.65 9.68
C TRP A 288 7.35 -8.52 10.23
N LYS A 289 8.31 -9.27 9.66
CA LYS A 289 9.74 -9.23 10.03
C LYS A 289 10.38 -7.84 9.88
N LEU A 290 9.83 -6.94 9.05
CA LEU A 290 10.28 -5.54 8.90
C LEU A 290 9.56 -4.54 9.82
N LEU A 291 8.52 -4.98 10.53
CA LEU A 291 7.64 -4.14 11.34
C LEU A 291 8.17 -3.97 12.78
N LYS A 292 9.49 -3.98 12.98
CA LYS A 292 10.11 -3.87 14.32
C LYS A 292 9.72 -2.57 15.03
N ASN A 293 9.47 -1.53 14.26
CA ASN A 293 9.14 -0.16 14.66
C ASN A 293 7.64 0.17 14.53
N VAL A 294 6.77 -0.85 14.36
CA VAL A 294 5.33 -0.64 14.14
C VAL A 294 4.54 -0.94 15.41
N ILE A 295 3.70 0.01 15.80
CA ILE A 295 2.70 -0.10 16.85
C ILE A 295 1.34 -0.34 16.20
N PHE A 296 0.68 -1.42 16.60
CA PHE A 296 -0.62 -1.84 16.10
C PHE A 296 -1.74 -1.35 17.01
N ALA A 297 -2.61 -0.50 16.48
CA ALA A 297 -3.88 -0.14 17.10
C ALA A 297 -4.90 -1.25 16.85
N ALA A 298 -4.97 -2.21 17.77
CA ALA A 298 -5.84 -3.37 17.67
C ALA A 298 -7.28 -3.01 18.06
N GLY A 299 -8.22 -3.41 17.20
CA GLY A 299 -9.65 -3.18 17.41
C GLY A 299 -10.29 -3.95 18.59
N GLY A 300 -9.58 -4.92 19.18
CA GLY A 300 -10.09 -5.71 20.31
C GLY A 300 -9.17 -6.89 20.66
N ALA A 301 -9.61 -7.72 21.62
CA ALA A 301 -8.86 -8.87 22.11
C ALA A 301 -8.60 -9.93 21.03
N GLU A 302 -9.58 -10.24 20.18
CA GLU A 302 -9.42 -11.19 19.08
C GLU A 302 -8.40 -10.71 18.04
N HIS A 303 -8.43 -9.43 17.66
CA HIS A 303 -7.44 -8.86 16.74
C HIS A 303 -6.03 -8.91 17.37
N LYS A 304 -5.91 -8.59 18.67
CA LYS A 304 -4.64 -8.75 19.39
C LYS A 304 -4.14 -10.20 19.37
N LYS A 305 -5.02 -11.18 19.58
CA LYS A 305 -4.67 -12.61 19.51
C LYS A 305 -4.15 -13.00 18.13
N ASP A 306 -4.81 -12.53 17.07
CA ASP A 306 -4.36 -12.74 15.70
C ASP A 306 -2.98 -12.11 15.45
N LEU A 307 -2.73 -10.88 15.89
CA LEU A 307 -1.42 -10.22 15.75
C LEU A 307 -0.31 -10.98 16.47
N LEU A 308 -0.56 -11.45 17.70
CA LEU A 308 0.37 -12.29 18.46
C LEU A 308 0.67 -13.61 17.75
N ALA A 309 -0.36 -14.28 17.21
CA ALA A 309 -0.20 -15.51 16.44
C ALA A 309 0.61 -15.31 15.15
N ASN A 310 0.63 -14.09 14.62
CA ASN A 310 1.44 -13.69 13.47
C ASN A 310 2.85 -13.17 13.86
N GLY A 311 3.24 -13.28 15.14
CA GLY A 311 4.58 -12.95 15.61
C GLY A 311 4.82 -11.49 15.95
N VAL A 312 3.76 -10.67 16.06
CA VAL A 312 3.88 -9.29 16.57
C VAL A 312 4.15 -9.34 18.07
N LYS A 313 5.13 -8.58 18.54
CA LYS A 313 5.46 -8.50 19.97
C LYS A 313 4.35 -7.80 20.77
N LYS A 314 4.11 -8.26 22.01
CA LYS A 314 3.01 -7.76 22.85
C LYS A 314 3.11 -6.26 23.13
N GLU A 315 4.32 -5.75 23.33
CA GLU A 315 4.62 -4.33 23.55
C GLU A 315 4.28 -3.44 22.35
N ASN A 316 4.22 -4.01 21.15
CA ASN A 316 3.89 -3.33 19.91
C ASN A 316 2.39 -3.36 19.60
N ILE A 317 1.53 -3.82 20.53
CA ILE A 317 0.07 -3.92 20.32
C ILE A 317 -0.67 -3.12 21.40
N VAL A 318 -1.42 -2.11 20.96
CA VAL A 318 -2.29 -1.29 21.81
C VAL A 318 -3.74 -1.56 21.43
N VAL A 319 -4.58 -1.98 22.37
CA VAL A 319 -6.01 -2.20 22.11
C VAL A 319 -6.73 -0.86 22.21
N THR A 320 -7.27 -0.37 21.10
CA THR A 320 -7.88 0.96 20.99
C THR A 320 -9.37 0.90 20.66
N GLY A 321 -9.89 -0.27 20.27
CA GLY A 321 -11.17 -0.33 19.55
C GLY A 321 -11.00 0.01 18.08
N PHE A 322 -12.03 -0.26 17.27
CA PHE A 322 -12.02 0.11 15.86
C PHE A 322 -12.58 1.53 15.66
N PRO A 323 -11.81 2.49 15.11
CA PRO A 323 -12.29 3.87 14.95
C PRO A 323 -13.59 4.00 14.14
N PHE A 324 -13.84 3.10 13.18
CA PHE A 324 -15.08 3.11 12.38
C PHE A 324 -16.34 2.82 13.22
N LEU A 325 -16.22 2.12 14.36
CA LEU A 325 -17.38 1.84 15.23
C LEU A 325 -17.88 3.11 15.92
N ASP A 326 -16.97 4.05 16.24
CA ASP A 326 -17.34 5.34 16.82
C ASP A 326 -18.15 6.19 15.82
N GLU A 327 -17.81 6.10 14.54
CA GLU A 327 -18.56 6.76 13.46
C GLU A 327 -19.97 6.18 13.30
N ILE A 328 -20.11 4.86 13.36
CA ILE A 328 -21.42 4.18 13.33
C ILE A 328 -22.26 4.61 14.53
N ALA A 329 -21.68 4.62 15.73
CA ALA A 329 -22.37 5.04 16.95
C ALA A 329 -22.86 6.50 16.85
N SER A 330 -22.01 7.40 16.35
CA SER A 330 -22.35 8.81 16.10
C SER A 330 -23.48 8.96 15.07
N TYR A 331 -23.43 8.19 13.97
CA TYR A 331 -24.47 8.18 12.95
C TYR A 331 -25.83 7.72 13.50
N ILE A 332 -25.85 6.63 14.28
CA ILE A 332 -27.08 6.10 14.90
C ILE A 332 -27.68 7.13 15.87
N ARG A 333 -26.86 7.76 16.71
CA ARG A 333 -27.33 8.80 17.65
C ARG A 333 -27.94 10.01 16.91
N LYS A 334 -27.28 10.51 15.87
CA LYS A 334 -27.79 11.62 15.03
C LYS A 334 -29.07 11.26 14.28
N ARG A 335 -29.25 9.99 13.89
CA ARG A 335 -30.48 9.52 13.27
C ARG A 335 -31.62 9.47 14.28
N LYS A 336 -31.37 8.93 15.48
CA LYS A 336 -32.35 8.89 16.58
C LYS A 336 -32.78 10.29 17.03
N SER A 337 -31.86 11.26 17.09
CA SER A 337 -32.20 12.65 17.43
C SER A 337 -33.03 13.36 16.35
N LYS A 338 -32.91 12.95 15.08
CA LYS A 338 -33.75 13.47 13.98
C LYS A 338 -35.13 12.83 13.92
N THR A 339 -35.29 11.59 14.37
CA THR A 339 -36.58 10.90 14.43
C THR A 339 -37.37 11.15 15.72
N GLY A 340 -36.79 11.84 16.71
CA GLY A 340 -37.44 12.18 17.98
C GLY A 340 -38.46 13.34 17.91
N GLY A 341 -38.89 13.75 16.72
CA GLY A 341 -39.80 14.88 16.51
C GLY A 341 -40.82 14.60 15.42
N LYS A 342 -41.67 13.59 15.62
CA LYS A 342 -43.07 13.48 15.14
C LYS A 342 -43.55 12.05 15.38
N THR A 343 -44.19 11.83 16.51
CA THR A 343 -45.15 10.74 16.65
C THR A 343 -46.33 11.11 15.75
N VAL A 344 -46.46 10.46 14.59
CA VAL A 344 -47.70 10.50 13.81
C VAL A 344 -48.60 9.46 14.43
N SER A 345 -49.56 9.91 15.22
CA SER A 345 -50.69 9.10 15.65
C SER A 345 -51.47 8.69 14.41
N LEU A 346 -51.49 7.40 14.07
CA LEU A 346 -52.46 6.88 13.12
C LEU A 346 -53.82 6.86 13.84
N LEU A 347 -54.70 7.78 13.45
CA LEU A 347 -56.11 7.68 13.77
C LEU A 347 -56.65 6.39 13.15
N THR A 348 -57.15 5.51 14.01
CA THR A 348 -58.02 4.38 13.67
C THR A 348 -59.34 4.92 13.12
N THR A 349 -59.68 4.54 11.89
CA THR A 349 -61.08 4.49 11.42
C THR A 349 -61.79 3.30 12.00
#